data_AF-A0A378YVP6-F1
#
_entry.id   AF-A0A378YVP6-F1
#
_cell.length_a   1.000
_cell.length_b   1.000
_cell.length_c   1.000
_cell.angle_alpha   90.00
_cell.angle_beta   90.00
_cell.angle_gamma   90.00
#
_symmetry.space_group_name_H-M   'P 1'
#
loop_
_entity.id
_entity.type
_entity.pdbx_description
1 polymer ?
#
loop_
_entity_poly.entity_id
_entity_poly.type
_entity_poly.pdbx_seq_one_letter_code
_entity_poly.pdbx_strand_id
1 'polypeptide(L)'
;MLVISVQAILEEATSDARFDGGNVRQLSSLLEAENLARLRRDYSTVCFLAFDPVADRPVADYVQGCTLADDSGPDILVMFTWHQPAPIVVPVSGSVAGGWGEIQRGVNPSYELLRTLFDGGRRVPRPPGLVVFGDFAESTDGVFLPLPQENSDAVRSHLRTVFADIEEMAQHTKPRKFLDALGVHWTQAGLEYERTNARPIREWLLKGFQAARRNGGDIVGVVGGLGVL
;
A
#
# COMPACT_ATOMS: atom_id res chain seq x y z
N MET A 1 -13.49 -8.31 3.18
CA MET A 1 -12.51 -7.50 2.43
C MET A 1 -12.24 -8.12 1.09
N LEU A 2 -12.21 -7.29 0.05
CA LEU A 2 -11.79 -7.68 -1.29
C LEU A 2 -10.47 -6.98 -1.60
N VAL A 3 -9.59 -7.68 -2.32
CA VAL A 3 -8.38 -7.08 -2.86
C VAL A 3 -8.48 -7.05 -4.37
N ILE A 4 -7.98 -5.98 -4.96
CA ILE A 4 -7.96 -5.77 -6.41
C ILE A 4 -6.52 -5.45 -6.80
N SER A 5 -6.04 -5.98 -7.92
CA SER A 5 -4.76 -5.56 -8.46
C SER A 5 -4.72 -4.03 -8.59
N VAL A 6 -3.64 -3.40 -8.13
CA VAL A 6 -3.43 -1.96 -8.31
C VAL A 6 -3.45 -1.60 -9.80
N GLN A 7 -3.06 -2.53 -10.69
CA GLN A 7 -3.22 -2.33 -12.12
C GLN A 7 -4.69 -2.14 -12.51
N ALA A 8 -5.59 -2.98 -12.00
CA ALA A 8 -7.01 -2.88 -12.29
C ALA A 8 -7.65 -1.63 -11.67
N ILE A 9 -7.24 -1.23 -10.46
CA ILE A 9 -7.67 0.04 -9.84
C ILE A 9 -7.27 1.22 -10.73
N LEU A 10 -6.04 1.21 -11.25
CA LEU A 10 -5.57 2.24 -12.18
C LEU A 10 -6.33 2.20 -13.51
N GLU A 11 -6.57 1.02 -14.07
CA GLU A 11 -7.38 0.88 -15.28
C GLU A 11 -8.76 1.52 -15.07
N GLU A 12 -9.45 1.21 -13.98
CA GLU A 12 -10.75 1.79 -13.63
C GLU A 12 -10.71 3.31 -13.48
N ALA A 13 -9.69 3.86 -12.80
CA ALA A 13 -9.51 5.30 -12.66
C ALA A 13 -9.27 6.01 -14.02
N THR A 14 -8.76 5.29 -15.02
CA THR A 14 -8.47 5.84 -16.36
C THR A 14 -9.59 5.67 -17.36
N SER A 15 -10.38 4.61 -17.25
CA SER A 15 -11.57 4.41 -18.05
C SER A 15 -12.72 5.20 -17.46
N ASP A 16 -13.26 6.19 -18.17
CA ASP A 16 -14.51 6.89 -17.75
C ASP A 16 -15.73 5.94 -17.66
N ALA A 17 -15.55 4.63 -17.90
CA ALA A 17 -16.52 3.55 -17.74
C ALA A 17 -16.02 2.52 -16.69
N ARG A 18 -16.89 2.16 -15.74
CA ARG A 18 -16.60 1.13 -14.73
C ARG A 18 -16.35 -0.24 -15.38
N PHE A 19 -15.25 -0.89 -14.98
CA PHE A 19 -14.91 -2.29 -15.26
C PHE A 19 -14.66 -2.68 -16.73
N ASP A 20 -14.28 -1.74 -17.61
CA ASP A 20 -13.82 -2.07 -18.98
C ASP A 20 -12.29 -2.35 -18.98
N GLY A 21 -11.89 -3.33 -18.18
CA GLY A 21 -10.49 -3.75 -18.01
C GLY A 21 -9.95 -4.48 -19.25
N GLY A 22 -8.63 -4.41 -19.48
CA GLY A 22 -7.94 -5.19 -20.51
C GLY A 22 -7.56 -4.47 -21.81
N ASN A 23 -7.81 -3.16 -21.93
CA ASN A 23 -7.39 -2.37 -23.09
C ASN A 23 -5.95 -1.83 -22.99
N VAL A 24 -5.33 -1.86 -21.81
CA VAL A 24 -4.01 -1.25 -21.62
C VAL A 24 -2.88 -2.26 -21.83
N ARG A 25 -2.26 -2.20 -23.01
CA ARG A 25 -1.14 -3.07 -23.41
C ARG A 25 0.18 -2.75 -22.69
N GLN A 26 0.30 -1.58 -22.06
CA GLN A 26 1.54 -1.11 -21.44
C GLN A 26 1.27 -0.55 -20.04
N LEU A 27 1.70 -1.26 -19.00
CA LEU A 27 1.61 -0.82 -17.60
C LEU A 27 2.19 0.59 -17.38
N SER A 28 3.21 0.97 -18.15
CA SER A 28 3.84 2.28 -18.05
C SER A 28 2.94 3.46 -18.42
N SER A 29 1.87 3.25 -19.20
CA SER A 29 0.90 4.29 -19.53
C SER A 29 -0.12 4.50 -18.40
N LEU A 30 -0.49 3.44 -17.67
CA LEU A 30 -1.34 3.56 -16.46
C LEU A 30 -0.70 4.41 -15.37
N LEU A 31 0.63 4.47 -15.37
CA LEU A 31 1.43 5.17 -14.38
C LEU A 31 1.87 6.58 -14.85
N GLU A 32 1.22 7.11 -15.88
CA GLU A 32 1.38 8.51 -16.28
C GLU A 32 0.77 9.45 -15.24
N ALA A 33 1.34 10.65 -15.08
CA ALA A 33 0.96 11.59 -14.03
C ALA A 33 -0.53 11.96 -14.07
N GLU A 34 -1.13 12.06 -15.26
CA GLU A 34 -2.57 12.33 -15.42
C GLU A 34 -3.42 11.20 -14.79
N ASN A 35 -3.04 9.95 -15.01
CA ASN A 35 -3.76 8.78 -14.53
C ASN A 35 -3.62 8.62 -13.01
N LEU A 36 -2.42 8.88 -12.48
CA LEU A 36 -2.19 8.94 -11.03
C LEU A 36 -2.95 10.10 -10.37
N ALA A 37 -3.10 11.23 -11.07
CA ALA A 37 -3.92 12.35 -10.60
C ALA A 37 -5.42 12.02 -10.59
N ARG A 38 -5.90 11.10 -11.44
CA ARG A 38 -7.28 10.58 -11.36
C ARG A 38 -7.45 9.70 -10.14
N LEU A 39 -6.53 8.76 -9.89
CA LEU A 39 -6.54 7.93 -8.68
C LEU A 39 -6.59 8.77 -7.39
N ARG A 40 -5.87 9.90 -7.38
CA ARG A 40 -5.88 10.85 -6.26
C ARG A 40 -7.25 11.50 -5.98
N ARG A 41 -8.15 11.53 -6.96
CA ARG A 41 -9.52 12.05 -6.73
C ARG A 41 -10.34 11.10 -5.87
N ASP A 42 -10.09 9.80 -6.02
CA ASP A 42 -10.80 8.75 -5.29
C ASP A 42 -10.13 8.46 -3.94
N TYR A 43 -8.82 8.69 -3.84
CA TYR A 43 -8.06 8.46 -2.61
C TYR A 43 -7.17 9.66 -2.29
N SER A 44 -7.42 10.29 -1.14
CA SER A 44 -6.62 11.41 -0.66
C SER A 44 -5.18 11.01 -0.31
N THR A 45 -5.03 9.78 0.19
CA THR A 45 -3.75 9.24 0.66
C THR A 45 -3.56 7.82 0.13
N VAL A 46 -2.32 7.50 -0.23
CA VAL A 46 -1.94 6.13 -0.60
C VAL A 46 -0.89 5.64 0.39
N CYS A 47 -1.09 4.41 0.86
CA CYS A 47 -0.20 3.74 1.79
C CYS A 47 0.29 2.42 1.21
N PHE A 48 1.48 1.98 1.61
CA PHE A 48 2.01 0.66 1.30
C PHE A 48 2.37 -0.09 2.59
N LEU A 49 1.66 -1.18 2.84
CA LEU A 49 1.89 -2.07 3.98
C LEU A 49 2.97 -3.09 3.60
N ALA A 50 4.18 -2.86 4.10
CA ALA A 50 5.34 -3.71 3.84
C ALA A 50 5.43 -4.81 4.90
N PHE A 51 5.10 -6.04 4.53
CA PHE A 51 5.23 -7.22 5.39
C PHE A 51 5.54 -8.48 4.58
N ASP A 52 6.16 -9.46 5.23
CA ASP A 52 6.30 -10.83 4.76
C ASP A 52 5.27 -11.70 5.48
N PRO A 53 4.41 -12.43 4.76
CA PRO A 53 3.35 -13.20 5.39
C PRO A 53 3.80 -14.34 6.31
N VAL A 54 5.02 -14.85 6.09
CA VAL A 54 5.63 -15.93 6.86
C VAL A 54 6.37 -15.35 8.06
N ALA A 55 7.15 -14.29 7.88
CA ALA A 55 7.95 -13.68 8.95
C ALA A 55 7.12 -12.76 9.85
N ASP A 56 6.15 -12.03 9.30
CA ASP A 56 5.35 -11.02 10.00
C ASP A 56 3.92 -11.53 10.26
N ARG A 57 3.85 -12.70 10.91
CA ARG A 57 2.58 -13.41 11.13
C ARG A 57 1.47 -12.54 11.75
N PRO A 58 1.72 -11.67 12.75
CA PRO A 58 0.68 -10.79 13.29
C PRO A 58 0.03 -9.86 12.25
N VAL A 59 0.83 -9.34 11.31
CA VAL A 59 0.33 -8.46 10.23
C VAL A 59 -0.43 -9.28 9.20
N ALA A 60 0.08 -10.47 8.86
CA ALA A 60 -0.62 -11.43 8.00
C ALA A 60 -2.00 -11.80 8.55
N ASP A 61 -2.09 -12.16 9.83
CA ASP A 61 -3.34 -12.54 10.49
C ASP A 61 -4.31 -11.35 10.54
N TYR A 62 -3.83 -10.13 10.77
CA TYR A 62 -4.63 -8.92 10.70
C TYR A 62 -5.23 -8.68 9.30
N VAL A 63 -4.41 -8.76 8.24
CA VAL A 63 -4.86 -8.61 6.85
C VAL A 63 -5.89 -9.70 6.50
N GLN A 64 -5.66 -10.94 6.95
CA GLN A 64 -6.59 -12.06 6.77
C GLN A 64 -7.90 -11.89 7.55
N GLY A 65 -7.87 -11.18 8.68
CA GLY A 65 -9.04 -10.77 9.46
C GLY A 65 -10.03 -9.88 8.69
N CYS A 66 -9.65 -9.41 7.50
CA CYS A 66 -10.53 -8.70 6.57
C CYS A 66 -11.12 -7.38 7.10
N THR A 67 -10.50 -6.75 8.09
CA THR A 67 -10.95 -5.46 8.64
C THR A 67 -10.14 -4.27 8.14
N LEU A 68 -9.04 -4.49 7.42
CA LEU A 68 -8.13 -3.42 6.98
C LEU A 68 -8.86 -2.34 6.16
N ALA A 69 -9.82 -2.72 5.32
CA ALA A 69 -10.60 -1.76 4.55
C ALA A 69 -11.52 -0.88 5.41
N ASP A 70 -12.12 -1.47 6.45
CA ASP A 70 -12.99 -0.76 7.38
C ASP A 70 -12.17 0.11 8.34
N ASP A 71 -10.98 -0.36 8.71
CA ASP A 71 -10.06 0.32 9.62
C ASP A 71 -9.33 1.50 8.93
N SER A 72 -9.07 1.45 7.62
CA SER A 72 -8.40 2.52 6.85
C SER A 72 -9.34 3.65 6.41
N GLY A 73 -10.63 3.40 6.36
CA GLY A 73 -11.60 4.35 5.82
C GLY A 73 -11.58 4.45 4.28
N PRO A 74 -12.51 5.23 3.70
CA PRO A 74 -12.71 5.30 2.26
C PRO A 74 -11.64 6.11 1.51
N ASP A 75 -11.01 7.08 2.18
CA ASP A 75 -10.10 8.04 1.54
C ASP A 75 -8.63 7.59 1.49
N ILE A 76 -8.33 6.41 2.06
CA ILE A 76 -6.97 5.85 2.14
C ILE A 76 -6.90 4.56 1.31
N LEU A 77 -6.11 4.58 0.24
CA LEU A 77 -5.79 3.36 -0.50
C LEU A 77 -4.61 2.64 0.16
N VAL A 78 -4.86 1.48 0.78
CA VAL A 78 -3.79 0.65 1.33
C VAL A 78 -3.38 -0.42 0.32
N MET A 79 -2.12 -0.39 -0.11
CA MET A 79 -1.52 -1.36 -1.02
C MET A 79 -0.60 -2.34 -0.29
N PHE A 80 -0.45 -3.55 -0.81
CA PHE A 80 0.55 -4.52 -0.36
C PHE A 80 0.84 -5.55 -1.46
N THR A 81 1.91 -6.35 -1.33
CA THR A 81 2.17 -7.41 -2.30
C THR A 81 1.38 -8.66 -1.96
N TRP A 82 0.76 -9.27 -2.97
CA TRP A 82 0.07 -10.55 -2.87
C TRP A 82 0.85 -11.62 -3.62
N HIS A 83 1.02 -12.81 -3.05
CA HIS A 83 1.82 -13.90 -3.64
C HIS A 83 1.08 -14.74 -4.68
N GLN A 84 -0.03 -14.22 -5.21
CA GLN A 84 -0.76 -14.85 -6.28
C GLN A 84 -1.17 -13.78 -7.30
N PRO A 85 -1.42 -14.16 -8.56
CA PRO A 85 -2.04 -13.24 -9.50
C PRO A 85 -3.41 -12.81 -8.99
N ALA A 86 -3.72 -11.51 -9.07
CA ALA A 86 -5.04 -10.97 -8.75
C ALA A 86 -5.68 -10.37 -10.02
N PRO A 87 -6.01 -11.19 -11.04
CA PRO A 87 -6.49 -10.68 -12.32
C PRO A 87 -7.88 -10.01 -12.24
N ILE A 88 -8.63 -10.26 -11.17
CA ILE A 88 -9.96 -9.70 -10.86
C ILE A 88 -9.99 -9.37 -9.35
N VAL A 89 -11.08 -8.79 -8.85
CA VAL A 89 -11.45 -8.75 -7.43
C VAL A 89 -11.36 -10.14 -6.79
N VAL A 90 -10.45 -10.32 -5.82
CA VAL A 90 -10.25 -11.60 -5.11
C VAL A 90 -10.63 -11.45 -3.63
N PRO A 91 -11.42 -12.36 -3.05
CA PRO A 91 -11.63 -12.38 -1.60
C PRO A 91 -10.37 -12.86 -0.89
N VAL A 92 -10.02 -12.20 0.21
CA VAL A 92 -8.83 -12.53 1.03
C VAL A 92 -9.03 -13.81 1.88
N SER A 93 -10.16 -14.51 1.75
CA SER A 93 -10.55 -15.62 2.63
C SER A 93 -9.57 -16.81 2.64
N GLY A 94 -9.57 -17.54 3.76
CA GLY A 94 -8.51 -18.48 4.17
C GLY A 94 -8.17 -19.65 3.24
N SER A 95 -8.92 -19.91 2.16
CA SER A 95 -8.53 -20.91 1.15
C SER A 95 -7.38 -20.42 0.24
N VAL A 96 -7.18 -19.10 0.14
CA VAL A 96 -6.10 -18.49 -0.66
C VAL A 96 -4.77 -18.48 0.11
N ALA A 97 -4.82 -18.59 1.44
CA ALA A 97 -3.66 -18.59 2.34
C ALA A 97 -2.72 -19.81 2.16
N GLY A 98 -3.21 -20.90 1.55
CA GLY A 98 -2.38 -22.07 1.25
C GLY A 98 -1.23 -21.78 0.27
N GLY A 99 -1.34 -20.74 -0.56
CA GLY A 99 -0.27 -20.35 -1.50
C GLY A 99 0.81 -19.46 -0.90
N TRP A 100 0.65 -18.99 0.34
CA TRP A 100 1.64 -18.13 1.01
C TRP A 100 2.88 -18.92 1.46
N GLY A 101 2.77 -20.26 1.55
CA GLY A 101 3.79 -21.16 2.08
C GLY A 101 4.86 -21.63 1.07
N GLU A 102 4.70 -21.37 -0.23
CA GLU A 102 5.65 -21.83 -1.28
C GLU A 102 6.53 -20.71 -1.85
N ILE A 103 6.81 -19.67 -1.06
CA ILE A 103 7.84 -18.71 -1.43
C ILE A 103 9.19 -19.45 -1.36
N GLN A 104 9.74 -19.80 -2.52
CA GLN A 104 11.14 -20.19 -2.67
C GLN A 104 11.99 -19.19 -1.88
N ARG A 105 13.12 -19.61 -1.29
CA ARG A 105 14.03 -18.86 -0.40
C ARG A 105 14.66 -17.57 -1.00
N GLY A 106 13.98 -16.86 -1.90
CA GLY A 106 14.29 -15.55 -2.41
C GLY A 106 13.76 -14.43 -1.49
N VAL A 107 14.13 -13.21 -1.85
CA VAL A 107 13.75 -11.99 -1.12
C VAL A 107 12.26 -11.72 -1.31
N ASN A 108 11.53 -11.48 -0.22
CA ASN A 108 10.12 -11.11 -0.27
C ASN A 108 9.93 -9.81 -1.10
N PRO A 109 9.01 -9.79 -2.09
CA PRO A 109 8.73 -8.59 -2.89
C PRO A 109 8.45 -7.36 -2.04
N SER A 110 7.62 -7.43 -0.98
CA SER A 110 7.35 -6.30 -0.08
C SER A 110 8.63 -5.66 0.46
N TYR A 111 9.59 -6.50 0.86
CA TYR A 111 10.85 -6.03 1.44
C TYR A 111 11.79 -5.48 0.36
N GLU A 112 11.75 -6.02 -0.85
CA GLU A 112 12.46 -5.44 -1.99
C GLU A 112 11.91 -4.05 -2.35
N LEU A 113 10.58 -3.91 -2.48
CA LEU A 113 9.93 -2.62 -2.71
C LEU A 113 10.25 -1.62 -1.60
N LEU A 114 10.23 -2.04 -0.33
CA LEU A 114 10.61 -1.19 0.79
C LEU A 114 12.06 -0.70 0.65
N ARG A 115 13.02 -1.60 0.38
CA ARG A 115 14.44 -1.22 0.19
C ARG A 115 14.59 -0.16 -0.89
N THR A 116 13.85 -0.29 -2.00
CA THR A 116 13.93 0.68 -3.10
C THR A 116 13.48 2.09 -2.70
N LEU A 117 12.68 2.28 -1.63
CA LEU A 117 12.33 3.61 -1.13
C LEU A 117 13.48 4.27 -0.34
N PHE A 118 14.44 3.47 0.15
CA PHE A 118 15.57 3.91 0.97
C PHE A 118 16.92 3.86 0.22
N ASP A 119 16.92 3.46 -1.06
CA ASP A 119 18.10 3.51 -1.93
C ASP A 119 18.74 4.91 -1.89
N GLY A 120 20.08 4.99 -1.71
CA GLY A 120 20.80 6.28 -1.65
C GLY A 120 21.56 6.52 -0.33
N GLY A 121 21.92 5.46 0.39
CA GLY A 121 22.84 5.53 1.55
C GLY A 121 22.18 5.71 2.91
N ARG A 122 20.84 5.74 2.98
CA ARG A 122 20.11 5.63 4.25
C ARG A 122 20.00 4.18 4.69
N ARG A 123 19.94 3.96 6.00
CA ARG A 123 19.63 2.65 6.56
C ARG A 123 18.20 2.29 6.16
N VAL A 124 17.99 1.09 5.65
CA VAL A 124 16.64 0.57 5.39
C VAL A 124 16.03 0.17 6.74
N PRO A 125 14.82 0.64 7.08
CA PRO A 125 14.15 0.22 8.30
C PRO A 125 13.82 -1.27 8.26
N ARG A 126 13.63 -1.86 9.44
CA ARG A 126 13.22 -3.25 9.55
C ARG A 126 11.71 -3.38 9.34
N PRO A 127 11.24 -4.23 8.42
CA PRO A 127 9.81 -4.56 8.32
C PRO A 127 9.34 -5.38 9.54
N PRO A 128 8.01 -5.45 9.79
CA PRO A 128 6.94 -4.86 8.99
C PRO A 128 6.74 -3.37 9.29
N GLY A 129 6.10 -2.68 8.36
CA GLY A 129 5.76 -1.27 8.53
C GLY A 129 4.78 -0.73 7.50
N LEU A 130 4.28 0.48 7.75
CA LEU A 130 3.43 1.22 6.84
C LEU A 130 4.23 2.37 6.23
N VAL A 131 4.27 2.45 4.90
CA VAL A 131 4.74 3.63 4.19
C VAL A 131 3.54 4.49 3.84
N VAL A 132 3.55 5.77 4.23
CA VAL A 132 2.56 6.77 3.83
C VAL A 132 3.19 7.69 2.79
N PHE A 133 2.55 7.83 1.62
CA PHE A 133 3.02 8.70 0.54
C PHE A 133 2.32 10.07 0.62
N GLY A 134 3.08 11.15 0.37
CA GLY A 134 2.55 12.52 0.45
C GLY A 134 1.66 12.93 -0.72
N ASP A 135 2.21 12.90 -1.94
CA ASP A 135 1.51 13.17 -3.21
C ASP A 135 1.79 12.08 -4.26
N PHE A 136 0.88 11.12 -4.36
CA PHE A 136 1.04 9.96 -5.25
C PHE A 136 1.02 10.31 -6.76
N ALA A 137 0.79 11.57 -7.16
CA ALA A 137 0.72 11.93 -8.58
C ALA A 137 2.01 12.54 -9.16
N GLU A 138 2.89 13.14 -8.34
CA GLU A 138 4.06 13.87 -8.82
C GLU A 138 5.37 13.11 -8.54
N SER A 139 5.80 13.14 -7.28
CA SER A 139 7.00 12.46 -6.78
C SER A 139 6.94 12.50 -5.28
N THR A 140 7.13 11.37 -4.62
CA THR A 140 6.91 11.29 -3.18
C THR A 140 8.16 10.88 -2.45
N ASP A 141 8.58 11.73 -1.52
CA ASP A 141 9.01 11.20 -0.24
C ASP A 141 7.81 10.53 0.45
N GLY A 142 8.12 9.63 1.35
CA GLY A 142 7.16 8.97 2.22
C GLY A 142 7.71 8.93 3.62
N VAL A 143 6.83 8.56 4.55
CA VAL A 143 7.20 8.24 5.92
C VAL A 143 6.93 6.78 6.17
N PHE A 144 7.93 6.05 6.63
CA PHE A 144 7.82 4.69 7.10
C PHE A 144 7.59 4.69 8.60
N LEU A 145 6.52 4.02 9.02
CA LEU A 145 6.18 3.77 10.42
C LEU A 145 6.32 2.27 10.70
N PRO A 146 7.23 1.84 11.59
CA PRO A 146 7.33 0.44 12.01
C PRO A 146 6.02 -0.03 12.67
N LEU A 147 5.64 -1.28 12.42
CA LEU A 147 4.46 -1.86 13.04
C LEU A 147 4.81 -2.76 14.23
N PRO A 148 3.92 -2.84 15.25
CA PRO A 148 4.04 -3.81 16.32
C PRO A 148 4.09 -5.26 15.80
N GLN A 149 4.81 -6.13 16.51
CA GLN A 149 4.94 -7.55 16.17
C GLN A 149 4.38 -8.48 17.26
N GLU A 150 3.62 -7.94 18.23
CA GLU A 150 3.13 -8.71 19.37
C GLU A 150 2.00 -9.67 18.97
N ASN A 151 0.95 -9.15 18.34
CA ASN A 151 -0.23 -9.91 17.88
C ASN A 151 -1.09 -9.07 16.92
N SER A 152 -2.07 -9.71 16.27
CA SER A 152 -2.96 -9.07 15.28
C SER A 152 -3.81 -7.94 15.87
N ASP A 153 -4.22 -8.03 17.13
CA ASP A 153 -5.05 -7.00 17.78
C ASP A 153 -4.24 -5.74 18.10
N ALA A 154 -2.96 -5.89 18.46
CA ALA A 154 -2.01 -4.79 18.62
C ALA A 154 -1.74 -4.10 17.28
N VAL A 155 -1.51 -4.88 16.22
CA VAL A 155 -1.38 -4.36 14.84
C VAL A 155 -2.63 -3.59 14.44
N ARG A 156 -3.82 -4.16 14.65
CA ARG A 156 -5.09 -3.51 14.33
C ARG A 156 -5.27 -2.20 15.09
N SER A 157 -5.08 -2.22 16.41
CA SER A 157 -5.27 -1.05 17.25
C SER A 157 -4.31 0.07 16.85
N HIS A 158 -3.05 -0.27 16.58
CA HIS A 158 -2.05 0.68 16.10
C HIS A 158 -2.42 1.26 14.73
N LEU A 159 -2.76 0.42 13.74
CA LEU A 159 -3.12 0.88 12.41
C LEU A 159 -4.39 1.75 12.41
N ARG A 160 -5.39 1.46 13.25
CA ARG A 160 -6.57 2.33 13.40
C ARG A 160 -6.22 3.73 13.89
N THR A 161 -5.32 3.84 14.87
CA THR A 161 -4.82 5.14 15.32
C THR A 161 -4.07 5.85 14.21
N VAL A 162 -3.18 5.15 13.52
CA VAL A 162 -2.38 5.69 12.42
C VAL A 162 -3.23 6.17 11.25
N PHE A 163 -4.28 5.42 10.87
CA PHE A 163 -5.19 5.83 9.81
C PHE A 163 -6.04 7.04 10.21
N ALA A 164 -6.49 7.11 11.47
CA ALA A 164 -7.18 8.29 11.99
C ALA A 164 -6.27 9.53 11.95
N ASP A 165 -5.00 9.40 12.33
CA ASP A 165 -4.02 10.49 12.25
C ASP A 165 -3.80 10.95 10.80
N ILE A 166 -3.69 10.00 9.86
CA ILE A 166 -3.55 10.29 8.42
C ILE A 166 -4.76 11.08 7.92
N GLU A 167 -5.97 10.62 8.23
CA GLU A 167 -7.21 11.26 7.80
C GLU A 167 -7.33 12.67 8.38
N GLU A 168 -7.08 12.83 9.69
CA GLU A 168 -7.09 14.13 10.37
C GLU A 168 -6.09 15.10 9.70
N MET A 169 -4.85 14.67 9.46
CA MET A 169 -3.82 15.52 8.88
C MET A 169 -4.10 15.85 7.41
N ALA A 170 -4.67 14.92 6.65
CA ALA A 170 -5.04 15.12 5.25
C ALA A 170 -6.14 16.20 5.10
N GLN A 171 -7.09 16.26 6.04
CA GLN A 171 -8.17 17.25 6.03
C GLN A 171 -7.70 18.68 6.38
N HIS A 172 -6.72 18.81 7.27
CA HIS A 172 -6.31 20.11 7.83
C HIS A 172 -5.03 20.69 7.21
N THR A 173 -4.33 19.94 6.36
CA THR A 173 -3.02 20.31 5.85
C THR A 173 -2.99 20.42 4.33
N LYS A 174 -2.23 21.39 3.81
CA LYS A 174 -1.95 21.46 2.36
C LYS A 174 -1.16 20.22 1.93
N PRO A 175 -1.41 19.63 0.75
CA PRO A 175 -0.75 18.39 0.31
C PRO A 175 0.78 18.40 0.45
N ARG A 176 1.44 19.51 0.09
CA ARG A 176 2.91 19.66 0.20
C ARG A 176 3.46 19.66 1.64
N LYS A 177 2.62 19.89 2.64
CA LYS A 177 3.00 19.93 4.06
C LYS A 177 2.46 18.73 4.83
N PHE A 178 1.71 17.84 4.17
CA PHE A 178 1.01 16.74 4.82
C PHE A 178 1.97 15.82 5.59
N LEU A 179 3.05 15.35 4.96
CA LEU A 179 4.03 14.48 5.62
C LEU A 179 4.80 15.19 6.75
N ASP A 180 5.01 16.50 6.64
CA ASP A 180 5.63 17.28 7.71
C ASP A 180 4.72 17.38 8.93
N ALA A 181 3.43 17.68 8.71
CA ALA A 181 2.44 17.73 9.77
C ALA A 181 2.26 16.36 10.43
N LEU A 182 2.14 15.30 9.63
CA LEU A 182 2.03 13.92 10.11
C LEU A 182 3.26 13.51 10.94
N GLY A 183 4.46 13.83 10.46
CA GLY A 183 5.70 13.55 11.19
C GLY A 183 5.80 14.32 12.52
N VAL A 184 5.34 15.58 12.57
CA VAL A 184 5.26 16.34 13.84
C VAL A 184 4.27 15.70 14.80
N HIS A 185 3.08 15.33 14.31
CA HIS A 185 2.04 14.68 15.10
C HIS A 185 2.53 13.36 15.69
N TRP A 186 3.13 12.48 14.88
CA TRP A 186 3.70 11.22 15.35
C TRP A 186 4.84 11.41 16.34
N THR A 187 5.71 12.41 16.14
CA THR A 187 6.75 12.73 17.12
C THR A 187 6.15 13.13 18.47
N GLN A 188 5.08 13.93 18.47
CA GLN A 188 4.38 14.34 19.69
C GLN A 188 3.67 13.17 20.37
N ALA A 189 3.17 12.21 19.60
CA ALA A 189 2.58 10.96 20.08
C ALA A 189 3.62 9.92 20.54
N GLY A 190 4.93 10.21 20.39
CA GLY A 190 6.01 9.28 20.75
C GLY A 190 6.22 8.14 19.76
N LEU A 191 5.75 8.29 18.52
CA LEU A 191 5.92 7.33 17.45
C LEU A 191 7.20 7.63 16.66
N GLU A 192 8.06 6.62 16.55
CA GLU A 192 9.27 6.69 15.72
C GLU A 192 8.93 6.42 14.26
N TYR A 193 9.39 7.28 13.35
CA TYR A 193 9.22 7.10 11.92
C TYR A 193 10.49 7.45 11.15
N GLU A 194 10.63 6.90 9.95
CA GLU A 194 11.76 7.16 9.07
C GLU A 194 11.29 7.75 7.74
N ARG A 195 11.93 8.85 7.28
CA ARG A 195 11.64 9.40 5.96
C ARG A 195 12.35 8.62 4.87
N THR A 196 11.62 8.28 3.81
CA THR A 196 12.19 7.71 2.59
C THR A 196 12.99 8.76 1.82
N ASN A 197 13.73 8.33 0.80
CA ASN A 197 14.24 9.27 -0.19
C ASN A 197 13.12 9.62 -1.19
N ALA A 198 13.19 10.81 -1.77
CA ALA A 198 12.29 11.18 -2.85
C ALA A 198 12.53 10.28 -4.06
N ARG A 199 11.50 9.60 -4.54
CA ARG A 199 11.57 8.77 -5.74
C ARG A 199 10.30 8.95 -6.57
N PRO A 200 10.38 8.93 -7.91
CA PRO A 200 9.18 8.92 -8.74
C PRO A 200 8.36 7.67 -8.47
N ILE A 201 7.11 7.84 -8.04
CA ILE A 201 6.22 6.73 -7.69
C ILE A 201 6.01 5.78 -8.87
N ARG A 202 6.00 6.30 -10.09
CA ARG A 202 5.96 5.54 -11.34
C ARG A 202 7.10 4.52 -11.42
N GLU A 203 8.32 4.95 -11.12
CA GLU A 203 9.49 4.07 -11.15
C GLU A 203 9.38 3.00 -10.06
N TRP A 204 8.96 3.39 -8.86
CA TRP A 204 8.76 2.49 -7.74
C TRP A 204 7.70 1.42 -8.04
N LEU A 205 6.53 1.81 -8.54
CA LEU A 205 5.45 0.89 -8.94
C LEU A 205 5.88 -0.03 -10.09
N LEU A 206 6.55 0.48 -11.12
CA LEU A 206 7.05 -0.36 -12.22
C LEU A 206 8.01 -1.44 -11.71
N LYS A 207 8.98 -1.06 -10.86
CA LYS A 207 9.89 -2.00 -10.21
C LYS A 207 9.12 -2.98 -9.33
N GLY A 208 8.13 -2.49 -8.61
CA GLY A 208 7.30 -3.29 -7.73
C GLY A 208 6.49 -4.36 -8.46
N PHE A 209 5.77 -3.98 -9.53
CA PHE A 209 5.04 -4.93 -10.38
C PHE A 209 5.98 -5.96 -11.02
N GLN A 210 7.17 -5.54 -11.46
CA GLN A 210 8.18 -6.47 -11.97
C GLN A 210 8.63 -7.47 -10.90
N ALA A 211 8.93 -6.99 -9.68
CA ALA A 211 9.36 -7.83 -8.57
C ALA A 211 8.25 -8.81 -8.15
N ALA A 212 7.01 -8.33 -8.00
CA ALA A 212 5.86 -9.16 -7.68
C ALA A 212 5.65 -10.25 -8.75
N ARG A 213 5.60 -9.88 -10.03
CA ARG A 213 5.39 -10.84 -11.14
C ARG A 213 6.50 -11.88 -11.29
N ARG A 214 7.77 -11.51 -11.08
CA ARG A 214 8.89 -12.48 -11.07
C ARG A 214 8.71 -13.57 -10.01
N ASN A 215 7.97 -13.26 -8.94
CA ASN A 215 7.64 -14.16 -7.84
C ASN A 215 6.21 -14.72 -7.94
N GLY A 216 5.56 -14.63 -9.11
CA GLY A 216 4.19 -15.13 -9.32
C GLY A 216 3.08 -14.34 -8.62
N GLY A 217 3.40 -13.17 -8.08
CA GLY A 217 2.48 -12.31 -7.33
C GLY A 217 2.05 -11.05 -8.07
N ASP A 218 1.38 -10.17 -7.34
CA ASP A 218 0.93 -8.85 -7.79
C ASP A 218 1.02 -7.80 -6.66
N ILE A 219 0.84 -6.52 -7.00
CA ILE A 219 0.55 -5.48 -6.01
C ILE A 219 -0.96 -5.29 -5.98
N VAL A 220 -1.55 -5.43 -4.81
CA VAL A 220 -3.00 -5.31 -4.62
C VAL A 220 -3.33 -4.14 -3.71
N GLY A 221 -4.45 -3.49 -3.99
CA GLY A 221 -5.09 -2.50 -3.13
C GLY A 221 -6.25 -3.12 -2.37
N VAL A 222 -6.44 -2.68 -1.13
CA VAL A 222 -7.63 -2.98 -0.34
C VAL A 222 -8.75 -2.05 -0.76
N VAL A 223 -9.92 -2.62 -1.07
CA VAL A 223 -11.13 -1.84 -1.28
C VAL A 223 -12.15 -2.19 -0.18
N GLY A 224 -12.67 -1.15 0.47
CA GLY A 224 -13.84 -1.25 1.33
C GLY A 224 -15.01 -1.74 0.50
N GLY A 225 -15.95 -2.45 1.14
CA GLY A 225 -17.18 -2.86 0.48
C GLY A 225 -17.99 -1.64 0.05
N LEU A 226 -17.63 -1.04 -1.09
CA LEU A 226 -18.57 -0.30 -1.90
C LEU A 226 -19.68 -1.29 -2.21
N GLY A 227 -20.88 -0.96 -1.74
CA GLY A 227 -22.08 -1.65 -2.15
C GLY A 227 -22.01 -1.85 -3.66
N VAL A 228 -22.19 -3.09 -4.07
CA VAL A 228 -22.66 -3.41 -5.41
C VAL A 228 -23.92 -2.56 -5.63
N LEU A 229 -23.75 -1.42 -6.30
CA LEU A 229 -24.79 -0.52 -6.79
C LEU A 229 -24.49 -0.22 -8.26
#